data_AF-A0A6N7MBY6-F1
#
_entry.id   AF-A0A6N7MBY6-F1
#
_cell.length_a   1.000
_cell.length_b   1.000
_cell.length_c   1.000
_cell.angle_alpha   90.00
_cell.angle_beta   90.00
_cell.angle_gamma   90.00
#
_symmetry.space_group_name_H-M   'P 1'
#
loop_
_entity.id
_entity.type
_entity.pdbx_description
1 polymer ?
#
loop_
_entity_poly.entity_id
_entity_poly.type
_entity_poly.pdbx_seq_one_letter_code
_entity_poly.pdbx_strand_id
1 'polypeptide(L)'
;MKLKKIYHCIVLVISLLLFVAWFNSCKNPDIQGKKPNFIFLLVDDLGWTDLGCYGSKFYETPNIDKLASDGMRFTSALWAQIRI
;
A
#
# COMPACT_ATOMS: atom_id res chain seq x y z
N MET A 1 31.08 -23.06 44.30
CA MET A 1 30.73 -23.64 42.97
C MET A 1 29.22 -23.68 42.64
N LYS A 2 28.28 -23.55 43.59
CA LYS A 2 26.83 -23.64 43.29
C LYS A 2 26.22 -22.37 42.70
N LEU A 3 26.74 -21.18 43.04
CA LEU A 3 26.17 -19.89 42.62
C LEU A 3 26.35 -19.58 41.11
N LYS A 4 27.54 -19.83 40.54
CA LYS A 4 27.80 -19.67 39.09
C LYS A 4 26.96 -20.60 38.20
N LYS A 5 26.56 -21.78 38.72
CA LYS A 5 25.65 -22.71 38.03
C LYS A 5 24.22 -22.18 37.99
N ILE A 6 23.77 -21.52 39.06
CA ILE A 6 22.44 -20.90 39.14
C ILE A 6 22.34 -19.72 38.16
N TYR A 7 23.36 -18.85 38.11
CA TYR A 7 23.38 -17.75 37.14
C TYR A 7 23.37 -18.22 35.68
N HIS A 8 24.10 -19.28 35.34
CA HIS A 8 24.06 -19.87 33.99
C HIS A 8 22.68 -20.45 33.64
N CYS A 9 22.00 -21.11 34.59
CA CYS A 9 20.63 -21.59 34.38
C CYS A 9 19.65 -20.43 34.14
N ILE A 10 19.73 -19.35 34.93
CA ILE A 10 18.84 -18.19 34.79
C ILE A 10 19.05 -17.50 33.44
N VAL A 11 20.30 -17.29 33.02
CA VAL A 11 20.61 -16.66 31.72
C VAL A 11 20.13 -17.52 30.55
N LEU A 12 20.27 -18.84 30.64
CA LEU A 12 19.76 -19.76 29.61
C LEU A 12 18.23 -19.72 29.51
N VAL A 13 17.52 -19.69 30.63
CA VAL A 13 16.05 -19.61 30.65
C VAL A 13 15.57 -18.27 30.10
N ILE A 14 16.20 -17.16 30.47
CA ILE A 14 15.86 -15.83 29.95
C ILE A 14 16.12 -15.74 28.44
N SER A 15 17.26 -16.25 27.97
CA SER A 15 17.58 -16.32 26.54
C SER A 15 16.54 -17.13 25.75
N LEU A 16 16.12 -18.27 26.30
CA LEU A 16 15.10 -19.12 25.69
C LEU A 16 13.72 -18.41 25.65
N LEU A 17 13.34 -17.71 26.71
CA LEU A 17 12.09 -16.95 26.76
C LEU A 17 12.08 -15.78 25.78
N LEU A 18 13.19 -15.05 25.66
CA LEU A 18 13.35 -13.96 24.69
C LEU A 18 13.31 -14.49 23.24
N PHE A 19 13.92 -15.65 22.98
CA PHE A 19 13.88 -16.30 21.68
C PHE A 19 12.45 -16.71 21.28
N VAL A 20 11.70 -17.32 22.21
CA VAL A 20 10.29 -17.70 21.97
C VAL A 20 9.41 -16.47 21.73
N ALA A 21 9.64 -15.36 22.45
CA ALA A 21 8.90 -14.11 22.23
C ALA A 21 9.15 -13.51 20.84
N TRP A 22 10.39 -13.56 20.34
CA TRP A 22 10.72 -13.14 18.97
C TRP A 22 10.00 -13.97 17.91
N PHE A 23 9.91 -15.29 18.08
CA PHE A 23 9.20 -16.15 17.14
C PHE A 23 7.68 -15.86 17.09
N ASN A 24 7.09 -15.41 18.20
CA ASN A 24 5.65 -15.11 18.24
C ASN A 24 5.27 -13.76 17.60
N SER A 25 6.24 -12.90 17.28
CA SER A 25 5.98 -11.60 16.65
C SER A 25 5.60 -11.71 15.15
N CYS A 26 5.80 -12.87 14.53
CA CYS A 26 5.41 -13.14 13.13
C CYS A 26 4.02 -13.79 13.01
N LYS A 27 3.08 -13.46 13.89
CA LYS A 27 1.66 -13.69 13.59
C LYS A 27 1.21 -12.58 12.65
N ASN A 28 1.26 -12.88 11.36
CA ASN A 28 0.63 -12.07 10.32
C ASN A 28 -0.83 -11.86 10.75
N PRO A 29 -1.32 -10.61 10.91
CA PRO A 29 -2.73 -10.42 11.12
C PRO A 29 -3.42 -11.13 9.97
N ASP A 30 -4.29 -12.10 10.28
CA ASP A 30 -5.15 -12.72 9.31
C ASP A 30 -6.10 -11.62 8.84
N ILE A 31 -5.66 -10.84 7.87
CA ILE A 31 -6.48 -9.87 7.17
C ILE A 31 -7.44 -10.74 6.36
N GLN A 32 -8.52 -11.19 7.01
CA GLN A 32 -9.77 -11.55 6.36
C GLN A 32 -10.44 -10.30 5.75
N GLY A 33 -9.63 -9.44 5.16
CA GLY A 33 -10.06 -8.31 4.36
C GLY A 33 -10.65 -8.88 3.08
N LYS A 34 -11.91 -8.54 2.81
CA LYS A 34 -12.53 -8.83 1.53
C LYS A 34 -11.58 -8.39 0.42
N LYS A 35 -11.35 -9.26 -0.56
CA LYS A 35 -10.53 -8.93 -1.73
C LYS A 35 -11.06 -7.63 -2.33
N PRO A 36 -10.19 -6.65 -2.64
CA PRO A 36 -10.65 -5.41 -3.25
C PRO A 36 -11.26 -5.71 -4.62
N ASN A 37 -12.30 -4.96 -4.98
CA ASN A 37 -12.85 -4.97 -6.33
C ASN A 37 -12.01 -4.04 -7.21
N PHE A 38 -11.74 -4.45 -8.44
CA PHE A 38 -11.02 -3.63 -9.42
C PHE A 38 -11.97 -3.20 -10.53
N ILE A 39 -12.03 -1.89 -10.78
CA ILE A 39 -12.82 -1.30 -11.87
C ILE A 39 -11.85 -0.58 -12.78
N PHE A 40 -11.81 -0.98 -14.05
CA PHE A 40 -11.02 -0.33 -15.10
C PHE A 40 -11.94 0.51 -15.98
N LEU A 41 -11.69 1.82 -16.01
CA LEU A 41 -12.42 2.76 -16.85
C LEU A 41 -11.48 3.20 -17.98
N LEU A 42 -11.87 2.89 -19.22
CA LEU A 42 -11.18 3.33 -20.42
C LEU A 42 -12.04 4.39 -21.11
N VAL A 43 -11.44 5.50 -21.50
CA VAL A 43 -12.09 6.58 -22.24
C VAL A 43 -11.33 6.76 -23.54
N ASP A 44 -12.07 6.74 -24.65
CA ASP A 44 -11.52 6.96 -25.98
C ASP A 44 -11.27 8.44 -26.23
N ASP A 45 -10.19 8.77 -26.93
CA ASP A 45 -9.82 10.15 -27.32
C ASP A 45 -9.89 11.22 -26.21
N LEU A 46 -9.58 10.86 -24.96
CA LEU A 46 -9.51 11.83 -23.87
C LEU A 46 -8.20 12.62 -23.91
N GLY A 47 -8.31 13.92 -24.17
CA GLY A 47 -7.16 14.84 -24.20
C GLY A 47 -6.64 15.20 -22.82
N TRP A 48 -5.37 15.63 -22.78
CA TRP A 48 -4.67 16.01 -21.54
C TRP A 48 -5.39 17.13 -20.77
N THR A 49 -5.98 18.07 -21.49
CA THR A 49 -6.57 19.29 -20.94
C THR A 49 -8.07 19.19 -20.71
N ASP A 50 -8.67 18.00 -20.90
CA ASP A 50 -10.13 17.89 -20.95
C ASP A 50 -10.76 17.79 -19.56
N LEU A 51 -10.01 17.35 -18.55
CA LEU A 51 -10.52 17.21 -17.17
C LEU A 51 -10.17 18.45 -16.32
N GLY A 52 -11.08 18.78 -15.39
CA GLY A 52 -10.90 19.88 -14.43
C GLY A 52 -9.63 19.73 -13.60
N CYS A 53 -9.32 18.51 -13.12
CA CYS A 53 -8.11 18.24 -12.37
C CYS A 53 -6.80 18.45 -13.15
N TYR A 54 -6.83 18.45 -14.49
CA TYR A 54 -5.70 18.82 -15.35
C TYR A 54 -5.74 20.27 -15.85
N GLY A 55 -6.68 21.08 -15.35
CA GLY A 55 -6.75 22.52 -15.61
C GLY A 55 -7.78 22.93 -16.66
N SER A 56 -8.69 22.04 -17.07
CA SER A 56 -9.84 22.41 -17.90
C SER A 56 -10.67 23.50 -17.21
N LYS A 57 -10.94 24.60 -17.91
CA LYS A 57 -11.88 25.66 -17.46
C LYS A 57 -13.23 25.58 -18.15
N PHE A 58 -13.36 24.69 -19.13
CA PHE A 58 -14.55 24.59 -19.98
C PHE A 58 -15.41 23.37 -19.61
N TYR A 59 -14.77 22.24 -19.31
CA TYR A 59 -15.46 21.01 -18.94
C TYR A 59 -15.47 20.84 -17.42
N GLU A 60 -16.66 20.60 -16.87
CA GLU A 60 -16.84 20.30 -15.44
C GLU A 60 -16.81 18.78 -15.22
N THR A 61 -15.85 18.29 -14.45
CA THR A 61 -15.67 16.85 -14.19
C THR A 61 -15.63 16.50 -12.70
N PRO A 62 -16.62 16.93 -11.88
CA PRO A 62 -16.53 16.91 -10.42
C PRO A 62 -16.29 15.51 -9.83
N ASN A 63 -16.84 14.46 -10.44
CA ASN A 63 -16.64 13.08 -9.97
C ASN A 63 -15.21 12.59 -10.24
N ILE A 64 -14.63 12.94 -11.39
CA ILE A 64 -13.25 12.58 -11.75
C ILE A 64 -12.26 13.42 -10.93
N ASP A 65 -12.58 14.69 -10.70
CA ASP A 65 -11.77 15.60 -9.90
C ASP A 65 -11.71 15.13 -8.44
N LYS A 66 -12.83 14.68 -7.89
CA LYS A 66 -12.88 14.04 -6.57
C LYS A 66 -12.10 12.73 -6.53
N LEU A 67 -12.21 11.89 -7.56
CA LEU A 67 -11.43 10.65 -7.63
C LEU A 67 -9.93 10.93 -7.66
N ALA A 68 -9.52 11.99 -8.36
CA ALA A 68 -8.14 12.45 -8.41
C ALA A 68 -7.65 13.07 -7.08
N SER A 69 -8.52 13.71 -6.30
CA SER A 69 -8.18 14.25 -4.97
C SER A 69 -8.10 13.19 -3.89
N ASP A 70 -8.99 12.21 -3.94
CA ASP A 70 -9.07 11.12 -2.95
C ASP A 70 -8.04 10.01 -3.22
N GLY A 71 -7.51 9.96 -4.45
CA GLY A 71 -6.60 8.93 -4.93
C GLY A 71 -5.25 9.47 -5.39
N MET A 72 -4.71 8.81 -6.41
CA MET A 72 -3.45 9.19 -7.05
C MET A 72 -3.71 9.65 -8.48
N ARG A 73 -3.09 10.77 -8.86
CA ARG A 73 -3.17 11.33 -10.22
C ARG A 73 -1.80 11.32 -10.89
N PHE A 74 -1.74 10.87 -12.13
CA PHE A 74 -0.50 10.81 -12.92
C PHE A 74 -0.41 11.99 -13.88
N THR A 75 0.54 12.90 -13.65
CA THR A 75 0.75 14.10 -14.49
C THR A 75 1.70 13.88 -15.67
N SER A 76 2.25 12.67 -15.82
CA SER A 76 3.16 12.31 -16.92
C SER A 76 2.81 10.93 -17.46
N ALA A 77 1.57 10.77 -17.92
CA ALA A 77 1.12 9.58 -18.62
C ALA A 77 1.21 9.82 -20.13
N LEU A 78 2.08 9.07 -20.81
CA LEU A 78 2.25 9.16 -22.25
C LEU A 78 1.52 8.00 -22.92
N TRP A 79 0.77 8.29 -23.97
CA TRP A 79 0.28 7.27 -24.90
C TRP A 79 1.26 7.14 -26.07
N ALA A 80 1.41 5.93 -26.59
CA ALA A 80 2.14 5.67 -27.82
C ALA A 80 1.11 5.42 -28.93
N GLN A 81 1.04 6.30 -29.92
CA GLN A 81 0.18 6.12 -31.09
C GLN A 81 0.98 5.46 -32.21
N ILE A 82 0.57 4.27 -32.65
CA ILE A 82 1.01 3.72 -33.93
C ILE A 82 0.17 4.43 -35.00
N ARG A 83 0.83 5.22 -35.84
CA ARG A 83 0.21 5.86 -36.99
C ARG A 83 -0.07 4.75 -38.02
N ILE A 84 -1.35 4.40 -38.17
CA ILE A 84 -1.83 3.52 -39.25
C ILE A 84 -1.94 4.32 -40.55
#